data_AF-A0A2S5G9W8-F1
#
_entry.id   AF-A0A2S5G9W8-F1
#
_cell.length_a   1.000
_cell.length_b   1.000
_cell.length_c   1.000
_cell.angle_alpha   90.00
_cell.angle_beta   90.00
_cell.angle_gamma   90.00
#
_symmetry.space_group_name_H-M   'P 1'
#
loop_
_entity.id
_entity.type
_entity.pdbx_description
1 polymer ?
#
loop_
_entity_poly.entity_id
_entity_poly.type
_entity_poly.pdbx_seq_one_letter_code
_entity_poly.pdbx_strand_id
1 'polypeptide(L)'
;MLTFEEKLSIFESYPELTRKEVSLGRVNFHFDESKRDKSLVGYHIHPNGNGFIFGGFVKGYKKNDKGMINIREFPEEDIRLLIEKSIRSLSIEPQEELADFEAAVEETWANANLQTLLLTKEDDMWSVYAGKNLEGIFPSYNEAAAYLEEEGFTKKRY
;
A
#
# COMPACT_ATOMS: atom_id res chain seq x y z
N MET A 1 16.14 6.35 -4.37
CA MET A 1 15.38 7.52 -3.85
C MET A 1 15.08 8.43 -5.03
N LEU A 2 13.79 8.72 -5.27
CA LEU A 2 13.37 9.68 -6.29
C LEU A 2 13.59 11.13 -5.83
N THR A 3 13.85 12.01 -6.79
CA THR A 3 13.93 13.47 -6.65
C THR A 3 12.57 14.09 -6.34
N PHE A 4 12.57 15.37 -6.00
CA PHE A 4 11.34 16.11 -5.74
C PHE A 4 10.47 16.19 -7.01
N GLU A 5 11.08 16.50 -8.14
CA GLU A 5 10.46 16.68 -9.45
C GLU A 5 9.86 15.36 -9.97
N GLU A 6 10.56 14.24 -9.80
CA GLU A 6 10.04 12.91 -10.14
C GLU A 6 8.80 12.58 -9.29
N LYS A 7 8.84 12.86 -7.99
CA LYS A 7 7.66 12.65 -7.12
C LYS A 7 6.50 13.54 -7.53
N LEU A 8 6.75 14.82 -7.82
CA LEU A 8 5.69 15.70 -8.33
C LEU A 8 5.08 15.16 -9.62
N SER A 9 5.90 14.71 -10.57
CA SER A 9 5.40 14.14 -11.83
C SER A 9 4.55 12.89 -11.60
N ILE A 10 4.88 12.05 -10.62
CA ILE A 10 4.04 10.90 -10.25
C ILE A 10 2.68 11.37 -9.72
N PHE A 11 2.65 12.30 -8.75
CA PHE A 11 1.37 12.81 -8.22
C PHE A 11 0.54 13.55 -9.29
N GLU A 12 1.18 14.35 -10.14
CA GLU A 12 0.53 15.10 -11.22
C GLU A 12 0.01 14.20 -12.36
N SER A 13 0.44 12.93 -12.40
CA SER A 13 -0.13 11.95 -13.34
C SER A 13 -1.53 11.46 -12.94
N TYR A 14 -2.00 11.78 -11.74
CA TYR A 14 -3.35 11.48 -11.25
C TYR A 14 -4.24 12.72 -11.41
N PRO A 15 -5.07 12.82 -12.46
CA PRO A 15 -5.86 14.01 -12.77
C PRO A 15 -6.89 14.38 -11.68
N GLU A 16 -7.28 13.43 -10.84
CA GLU A 16 -8.16 13.62 -9.70
C GLU A 16 -7.50 14.33 -8.50
N LEU A 17 -6.18 14.53 -8.53
CA LEU A 17 -5.45 15.20 -7.45
C LEU A 17 -5.23 16.68 -7.74
N THR A 18 -5.65 17.51 -6.80
CA THR A 18 -5.39 18.95 -6.79
C THR A 18 -4.08 19.25 -6.08
N ARG A 19 -3.11 19.80 -6.81
CA ARG A 19 -1.86 20.33 -6.27
C ARG A 19 -2.13 21.62 -5.47
N LYS A 20 -1.58 21.70 -4.25
CA LYS A 20 -1.62 22.90 -3.40
C LYS A 20 -0.21 23.21 -2.89
N GLU A 21 0.31 24.38 -3.25
CA GLU A 21 1.60 24.84 -2.74
C GLU A 21 1.48 25.27 -1.28
N VAL A 22 2.53 25.00 -0.50
CA VAL A 22 2.62 25.42 0.90
C VAL A 22 3.98 26.05 1.18
N SER A 23 4.19 26.52 2.41
CA SER A 23 5.43 27.20 2.80
C SER A 23 6.69 26.35 2.55
N LEU A 24 7.82 27.03 2.33
CA LEU A 24 9.14 26.42 2.12
C LEU A 24 9.24 25.53 0.87
N GLY A 25 8.51 25.88 -0.21
CA GLY A 25 8.55 25.17 -1.49
C GLY A 25 7.99 23.75 -1.44
N ARG A 26 7.23 23.42 -0.40
CA ARG A 26 6.56 22.13 -0.28
C ARG A 26 5.25 22.13 -1.08
N VAL A 27 4.79 20.92 -1.38
CA VAL A 27 3.54 20.70 -2.10
C VAL A 27 2.69 19.66 -1.37
N ASN A 28 1.38 19.89 -1.33
CA ASN A 28 0.38 18.91 -0.94
C ASN A 28 -0.46 18.52 -2.17
N PHE A 29 -1.04 17.32 -2.13
CA PHE A 29 -1.99 16.83 -3.12
C PHE A 29 -3.27 16.39 -2.42
N HIS A 30 -4.40 16.86 -2.92
CA HIS A 30 -5.72 16.60 -2.36
C HIS A 30 -6.62 15.91 -3.37
N PHE A 31 -7.35 14.90 -2.92
CA PHE A 31 -8.48 14.33 -3.65
C PHE A 31 -9.75 15.07 -3.21
N ASP A 32 -10.14 16.10 -3.97
CA ASP A 32 -11.22 17.01 -3.58
C ASP A 32 -12.61 16.32 -3.63
N GLU A 33 -12.75 15.22 -4.36
CA GLU A 33 -13.97 14.38 -4.41
C GLU A 33 -14.07 13.35 -3.27
N SER A 34 -13.29 13.52 -2.18
CA SER A 34 -13.37 12.60 -1.05
C SER A 34 -14.78 12.56 -0.44
N LYS A 35 -15.25 11.35 -0.17
CA LYS A 35 -16.49 11.07 0.59
C LYS A 35 -16.27 11.07 2.10
N ARG A 36 -15.17 11.67 2.58
CA ARG A 36 -14.76 11.71 3.99
C ARG A 36 -14.35 13.14 4.34
N ASP A 37 -14.30 13.45 5.63
CA ASP A 37 -13.83 14.77 6.11
C ASP A 37 -12.39 15.11 5.70
N LYS A 38 -11.61 14.11 5.27
CA LYS A 38 -10.22 14.26 4.86
C LYS A 38 -10.08 14.09 3.35
N SER A 39 -9.46 15.05 2.68
CA SER A 39 -9.11 14.98 1.24
C SER A 39 -7.61 14.82 0.97
N LEU A 40 -6.75 14.90 1.99
CA LEU A 40 -5.30 14.94 1.80
C LEU A 40 -4.74 13.57 1.40
N VAL A 41 -4.06 13.51 0.25
CA VAL A 41 -3.39 12.31 -0.30
C VAL A 41 -1.87 12.45 -0.16
N GLY A 42 -1.27 13.47 -0.75
CA GLY A 42 0.16 13.79 -0.63
C GLY A 42 0.39 14.92 0.37
N TYR A 43 1.26 14.73 1.35
CA TYR A 43 1.54 15.71 2.39
C TYR A 43 3.01 16.08 2.45
N HIS A 44 3.28 17.39 2.42
CA HIS A 44 4.60 17.98 2.59
C HIS A 44 5.65 17.34 1.69
N ILE A 45 5.33 17.15 0.41
CA ILE A 45 6.32 16.75 -0.59
C ILE A 45 7.35 17.88 -0.64
N HIS A 46 8.58 17.57 -0.23
CA HIS A 46 9.61 18.54 0.08
C HIS A 46 10.69 18.54 -1.00
N PRO A 47 11.26 19.71 -1.35
CA PRO A 47 12.40 19.82 -2.27
C PRO A 47 13.64 18.96 -1.94
N ASN A 48 13.68 18.31 -0.77
CA ASN A 48 14.78 17.42 -0.37
C ASN A 48 14.49 15.94 -0.72
N GLY A 49 13.44 15.68 -1.49
CA GLY A 49 12.97 14.36 -1.88
C GLY A 49 12.14 13.63 -0.83
N ASN A 50 11.92 14.18 0.37
CA ASN A 50 11.03 13.57 1.35
C ASN A 50 9.56 13.94 1.09
N GLY A 51 8.63 13.15 1.62
CA GLY A 51 7.21 13.42 1.56
C GLY A 51 6.43 12.34 2.30
N PHE A 52 5.12 12.53 2.39
CA PHE A 52 4.24 11.57 3.00
C PHE A 52 3.01 11.31 2.15
N ILE A 53 2.47 10.09 2.21
CA ILE A 53 1.16 9.75 1.66
C ILE A 53 0.22 9.40 2.80
N PHE A 54 -1.03 9.84 2.70
CA PHE A 54 -2.06 9.44 3.64
C PHE A 54 -2.36 7.95 3.48
N GLY A 55 -2.12 7.20 4.54
CA GLY A 55 -2.35 5.76 4.60
C GLY A 55 -3.36 5.40 5.67
N GLY A 56 -4.24 6.30 6.10
CA GLY A 56 -5.10 6.08 7.29
C GLY A 56 -5.78 4.71 7.27
N PHE A 57 -6.33 4.32 6.12
CA PHE A 57 -7.06 3.07 5.91
C PHE A 57 -6.23 1.98 5.20
N VAL A 58 -4.98 2.28 4.87
CA VAL A 58 -4.10 1.35 4.14
C VAL A 58 -3.35 0.44 5.12
N LYS A 59 -3.65 -0.86 5.15
CA LYS A 59 -2.93 -1.83 6.01
C LYS A 59 -1.51 -2.13 5.46
N GLY A 60 -0.62 -2.67 6.29
CA GLY A 60 0.70 -3.17 5.87
C GLY A 60 1.85 -2.14 5.82
N TYR A 61 1.59 -0.85 6.08
CA TYR A 61 2.63 0.18 6.11
C TYR A 61 2.79 0.80 7.49
N LYS A 62 4.01 1.17 7.84
CA LYS A 62 4.30 1.97 9.04
C LYS A 62 3.74 3.39 8.85
N LYS A 63 2.91 3.82 9.79
CA LYS A 63 2.29 5.15 9.80
C LYS A 63 2.74 5.92 11.04
N ASN A 64 2.73 7.25 10.95
CA ASN A 64 2.78 8.09 12.13
C ASN A 64 1.39 8.27 12.76
N ASP A 65 1.32 9.02 13.86
CA ASP A 65 0.07 9.29 14.61
C ASP A 65 -1.01 10.01 13.80
N LYS A 66 -0.66 10.56 12.62
CA LYS A 66 -1.59 11.22 11.69
C LYS A 66 -2.06 10.29 10.56
N GLY A 67 -1.69 9.01 10.61
CA GLY A 67 -1.97 8.03 9.56
C GLY A 67 -1.15 8.25 8.29
N MET A 68 0.00 8.93 8.36
CA MET A 68 0.84 9.24 7.19
C MET A 68 2.00 8.26 7.07
N ILE A 69 2.25 7.80 5.84
CA ILE A 69 3.36 6.92 5.47
C ILE A 69 4.48 7.78 4.89
N ASN A 70 5.70 7.62 5.40
CA ASN A 70 6.87 8.32 4.88
C ASN A 70 7.35 7.64 3.59
N ILE A 71 7.45 8.39 2.50
CA ILE A 71 7.81 7.87 1.17
C ILE A 71 9.22 8.27 0.73
N ARG A 72 10.11 8.65 1.67
CA ARG A 72 11.46 9.10 1.34
C ARG A 72 12.19 8.12 0.42
N GLU A 73 12.26 6.86 0.84
CA GLU A 73 13.05 5.81 0.20
C GLU A 73 12.25 4.94 -0.77
N PHE A 74 10.99 5.28 -1.05
CA PHE A 74 10.12 4.43 -1.87
C PHE A 74 10.47 4.58 -3.36
N PRO A 75 10.43 3.47 -4.13
CA PRO A 75 10.48 3.52 -5.59
C PRO A 75 9.16 4.07 -6.17
N GLU A 76 9.14 4.32 -7.48
CA GLU A 76 7.97 4.89 -8.15
C GLU A 76 6.75 3.99 -8.04
N GLU A 77 6.90 2.68 -8.26
CA GLU A 77 5.79 1.73 -8.19
C GLU A 77 5.08 1.73 -6.83
N ASP A 78 5.82 1.82 -5.72
CA ASP A 78 5.26 1.84 -4.38
C ASP A 78 4.56 3.16 -4.07
N ILE A 79 5.08 4.27 -4.60
CA ILE A 79 4.44 5.59 -4.47
C ILE A 79 3.11 5.58 -5.22
N ARG A 80 3.07 5.07 -6.45
CA ARG A 80 1.84 4.94 -7.24
C ARG A 80 0.80 4.07 -6.53
N LEU A 81 1.21 2.90 -6.06
CA LEU A 81 0.35 1.99 -5.31
C LEU A 81 -0.23 2.66 -4.05
N LEU A 82 0.57 3.43 -3.32
CA LEU A 82 0.10 4.16 -2.15
C LEU A 82 -0.86 5.31 -2.50
N ILE A 83 -0.64 6.03 -3.60
CA ILE A 83 -1.55 7.06 -4.09
C ILE A 83 -2.92 6.45 -4.39
N GLU A 84 -2.94 5.37 -5.17
CA GLU A 84 -4.18 4.66 -5.55
C GLU A 84 -4.93 4.14 -4.32
N LYS A 85 -4.22 3.51 -3.38
CA LYS A 85 -4.81 3.04 -2.12
C LYS A 85 -5.36 4.20 -1.27
N SER A 86 -4.65 5.33 -1.24
CA SER A 86 -5.11 6.54 -0.55
C SER A 86 -6.39 7.08 -1.20
N ILE A 87 -6.40 7.32 -2.51
CA ILE A 87 -7.56 7.84 -3.24
C ILE A 87 -8.75 6.93 -3.03
N ARG A 88 -8.59 5.61 -3.27
CA ARG A 88 -9.64 4.62 -3.04
C ARG A 88 -10.21 4.69 -1.64
N SER A 89 -9.35 4.76 -0.62
CA SER A 89 -9.81 4.85 0.76
C SER A 89 -10.58 6.13 1.08
N LEU A 90 -10.40 7.17 0.27
CA LEU A 90 -11.10 8.44 0.39
C LEU A 90 -12.37 8.51 -0.46
N SER A 91 -12.54 7.61 -1.43
CA SER A 91 -13.70 7.53 -2.34
C SER A 91 -14.85 6.65 -1.82
N ILE A 92 -14.65 5.93 -0.71
CA ILE A 92 -15.63 5.02 -0.10
C ILE A 92 -16.31 5.71 1.09
N GLU A 93 -17.63 5.64 1.19
CA GLU A 93 -18.39 6.23 2.30
C GLU A 93 -18.02 5.55 3.63
N PRO A 94 -17.96 6.26 4.78
CA PRO A 94 -17.69 5.64 6.09
C PRO A 94 -18.69 4.52 6.46
N GLN A 95 -19.92 4.59 5.95
CA GLN A 95 -20.97 3.58 6.17
C GLN A 95 -20.82 2.33 5.27
N GLU A 96 -20.01 2.40 4.22
CA GLU A 96 -19.59 1.25 3.41
C GLU A 96 -18.40 0.50 4.05
N GLU A 97 -17.96 0.84 5.27
CA GLU A 97 -16.93 0.08 6.02
C GLU A 97 -17.42 -1.26 6.61
N LEU A 98 -18.48 -1.86 6.05
CA LEU A 98 -18.88 -3.24 6.33
C LEU A 98 -18.95 -4.01 5.01
N ALA A 99 -17.94 -4.87 4.83
CA ALA A 99 -17.68 -5.76 3.69
C ALA A 99 -16.91 -5.11 2.52
N ASP A 100 -15.85 -5.79 2.12
CA ASP A 100 -15.09 -5.58 0.88
C ASP A 100 -14.22 -4.32 0.83
N PHE A 101 -13.09 -4.35 1.53
CA PHE A 101 -11.75 -4.14 0.93
C PHE A 101 -10.69 -4.40 2.02
N GLU A 102 -10.58 -5.66 2.45
CA GLU A 102 -9.27 -6.14 2.85
C GLU A 102 -8.41 -6.11 1.58
N ALA A 103 -7.40 -5.24 1.53
CA ALA A 103 -6.30 -5.51 0.61
C ALA A 103 -5.81 -6.91 1.00
N ALA A 104 -6.06 -7.88 0.12
CA ALA A 104 -5.57 -9.24 0.25
C ALA A 104 -4.12 -9.14 0.75
N VAL A 105 -3.85 -9.70 1.93
CA VAL A 105 -2.50 -9.70 2.49
C VAL A 105 -1.71 -10.70 1.65
N GLU A 106 -1.24 -10.24 0.49
CA GLU A 106 -0.50 -11.02 -0.48
C GLU A 106 0.99 -10.97 -0.14
N GLU A 107 1.54 -12.12 0.23
CA GLU A 107 2.95 -12.31 0.52
C GLU A 107 3.56 -13.30 -0.46
N THR A 108 4.64 -12.91 -1.12
CA THR A 108 5.41 -13.81 -1.99
C THR A 108 6.50 -14.51 -1.19
N TRP A 109 6.47 -15.84 -1.25
CA TRP A 109 7.44 -16.73 -0.63
C TRP A 109 8.25 -17.44 -1.71
N ALA A 110 9.55 -17.67 -1.49
CA ALA A 110 10.42 -18.32 -2.45
C ALA A 110 11.38 -19.32 -1.81
N ASN A 111 11.71 -20.39 -2.53
CA ASN A 111 12.67 -21.40 -2.11
C ASN A 111 13.99 -21.32 -2.90
N ALA A 112 14.96 -22.17 -2.56
CA ALA A 112 16.27 -22.24 -3.20
C ALA A 112 16.22 -22.62 -4.70
N ASN A 113 15.13 -23.23 -5.15
CA ASN A 113 14.91 -23.64 -6.53
C ASN A 113 14.21 -22.56 -7.38
N LEU A 114 14.11 -21.33 -6.87
CA LEU A 114 13.41 -20.20 -7.50
C LEU A 114 11.90 -20.43 -7.72
N GLN A 115 11.31 -21.41 -7.05
CA GLN A 115 9.85 -21.56 -7.03
C GLN A 115 9.27 -20.49 -6.10
N THR A 116 8.06 -20.02 -6.44
CA THR A 116 7.36 -19.00 -5.68
C THR A 116 5.96 -19.45 -5.32
N LEU A 117 5.56 -19.17 -4.08
CA LEU A 117 4.20 -19.32 -3.60
C LEU A 117 3.64 -17.96 -3.17
N LEU A 118 2.35 -17.78 -3.36
CA LEU A 118 1.59 -16.62 -2.91
C LEU A 118 0.76 -17.01 -1.69
N LEU A 119 1.03 -16.41 -0.54
CA LEU A 119 0.17 -16.50 0.63
C LEU A 119 -0.77 -15.30 0.61
N THR A 120 -2.08 -15.54 0.66
CA THR A 120 -3.09 -14.48 0.64
C THR A 120 -4.15 -14.73 1.71
N LYS A 121 -4.76 -13.65 2.24
CA LYS A 121 -5.95 -13.75 3.09
C LYS A 121 -7.18 -13.59 2.23
N GLU A 122 -8.01 -14.64 2.19
CA GLU A 122 -9.29 -14.69 1.50
C GLU A 122 -10.37 -14.99 2.53
N ASP A 123 -11.36 -14.11 2.65
CA ASP A 123 -12.33 -14.10 3.75
C ASP A 123 -11.63 -14.13 5.13
N ASP A 124 -11.88 -15.17 5.92
CA ASP A 124 -11.26 -15.42 7.23
C ASP A 124 -10.17 -16.51 7.18
N MET A 125 -9.78 -16.97 6.00
CA MET A 125 -8.80 -18.04 5.79
C MET A 125 -7.54 -17.52 5.08
N TRP A 126 -6.46 -18.28 5.22
CA TRP A 126 -5.17 -18.02 4.58
C TRP A 126 -4.91 -19.05 3.50
N SER A 127 -4.92 -18.63 2.24
CA SER A 127 -4.74 -19.48 1.06
C SER A 127 -3.30 -19.38 0.56
N VAL A 128 -2.69 -20.51 0.18
CA VAL A 128 -1.38 -20.59 -0.46
C VAL A 128 -1.54 -21.05 -1.90
N TYR A 129 -0.96 -20.31 -2.85
CA TYR A 129 -1.05 -20.59 -4.29
C TYR A 129 0.31 -20.80 -4.96
N ALA A 130 0.40 -21.81 -5.81
CA ALA A 130 1.44 -21.97 -6.83
C ALA A 130 0.92 -21.42 -8.18
N GLY A 131 1.13 -20.13 -8.41
CA GLY A 131 0.53 -19.45 -9.57
C GLY A 131 -0.98 -19.39 -9.47
N LYS A 132 -1.70 -20.19 -10.27
CA LYS A 132 -3.18 -20.29 -10.23
C LYS A 132 -3.69 -21.50 -9.45
N ASN A 133 -2.79 -22.39 -9.03
CA ASN A 133 -3.17 -23.63 -8.33
C ASN A 133 -3.17 -23.38 -6.83
N LEU A 134 -4.24 -23.79 -6.15
CA LEU A 134 -4.35 -23.74 -4.69
C LEU A 134 -3.58 -24.92 -4.08
N GLU A 135 -2.60 -24.63 -3.23
CA GLU A 135 -1.78 -25.62 -2.52
C GLU A 135 -2.32 -25.92 -1.12
N GLY A 136 -2.88 -24.92 -0.44
CA GLY A 136 -3.41 -25.09 0.92
C GLY A 136 -4.27 -23.93 1.40
N ILE A 137 -5.15 -24.23 2.36
CA ILE A 137 -5.99 -23.26 3.07
C ILE A 137 -5.81 -23.49 4.57
N PHE A 138 -5.54 -22.41 5.31
CA PHE A 138 -5.21 -22.45 6.73
C PHE A 138 -6.08 -21.47 7.53
N PRO A 139 -6.44 -21.82 8.77
CA PRO A 139 -7.27 -20.95 9.62
C PRO A 139 -6.49 -19.76 10.20
N SER A 140 -5.15 -19.77 10.15
CA SER A 140 -4.33 -18.70 10.69
C SER A 140 -3.06 -18.44 9.87
N TYR A 141 -2.55 -17.21 9.93
CA TYR A 141 -1.31 -16.82 9.26
C TYR A 141 -0.13 -17.70 9.69
N ASN A 142 -0.02 -17.96 11.00
CA ASN A 142 1.09 -18.71 11.56
C ASN A 142 1.11 -20.15 11.05
N GLU A 143 -0.05 -20.77 10.84
CA GLU A 143 -0.15 -22.12 10.27
C GLU A 143 0.24 -22.13 8.80
N ALA A 144 -0.22 -21.15 8.01
CA ALA A 144 0.17 -21.03 6.61
C ALA A 144 1.68 -20.74 6.44
N ALA A 145 2.24 -19.86 7.29
CA ALA A 145 3.65 -19.56 7.32
C ALA A 145 4.50 -20.76 7.76
N ALA A 146 4.05 -21.51 8.78
CA ALA A 146 4.73 -22.72 9.21
C ALA A 146 4.78 -23.77 8.10
N TYR A 147 3.68 -23.98 7.38
CA TYR A 147 3.65 -24.84 6.19
C TYR A 147 4.68 -24.40 5.13
N LEU A 148 4.75 -23.10 4.82
CA LEU A 148 5.71 -22.57 3.85
C LEU A 148 7.17 -22.75 4.31
N GLU A 149 7.45 -22.54 5.59
CA GLU A 149 8.76 -22.74 6.19
C GLU A 149 9.18 -24.22 6.17
N GLU A 150 8.25 -25.14 6.50
CA GLU A 150 8.46 -26.58 6.44
C GLU A 150 8.76 -27.07 5.02
N GLU A 151 8.10 -26.50 4.01
CA GLU A 151 8.34 -26.77 2.58
C GLU A 151 9.61 -26.05 2.04
N GLY A 152 10.35 -25.35 2.90
CA GLY A 152 11.63 -24.72 2.55
C GLY A 152 11.49 -23.38 1.81
N PHE A 153 10.33 -22.75 1.88
CA PHE A 153 10.13 -21.39 1.37
C PHE A 153 10.49 -20.36 2.44
N THR A 154 10.93 -19.19 1.97
CA THR A 154 11.23 -18.04 2.81
C THR A 154 10.55 -16.80 2.27
N LYS A 155 10.07 -15.96 3.19
CA LYS A 155 9.38 -14.72 2.86
C LYS A 155 10.31 -13.76 2.12
N LYS A 156 9.94 -13.31 0.92
CA LYS A 156 10.64 -12.20 0.27
C LYS A 156 10.26 -10.90 0.97
N ARG A 157 11.27 -10.22 1.52
CA ARG A 157 11.15 -8.82 1.94
C ARG A 157 11.73 -7.98 0.80
N TYR A 158 10.87 -7.23 0.12
CA TYR A 158 11.30 -6.15 -0.75
C TYR A 158 11.59 -4.90 0.10
#